data_AF-U2ZYA5-F1
#
_entry.id   AF-U2ZYA5-F1
#
_cell.length_a   1.000
_cell.length_b   1.000
_cell.length_c   1.000
_cell.angle_alpha   90.00
_cell.angle_beta   90.00
_cell.angle_gamma   90.00
#
_symmetry.space_group_name_H-M   'P 1'
#
loop_
_entity.id
_entity.type
_entity.pdbx_description
1 polymer ?
#
loop_
_entity_poly.entity_id
_entity_poly.type
_entity_poly.pdbx_seq_one_letter_code
_entity_poly.pdbx_strand_id
1 'polypeptide(L)'
;MASVSDPIVEEAPAAQGLTPAKGFAVLIGVIVAVAALIGIGVALELSALYAGFLFALYWTGLCHADFKQFVPALVGSLGGLGLAYGLSALPVALGGAGMALALALVLLAIYAIIMGWVPVLVNNAFMLFLTVGSIPVLHEQTTLGAMAWAVVVAAVYLGALVMLGKKLAARQAPAA
;
A
#
# COMPACT_ATOMS: atom_id res chain seq x y z
N MET A 1 -49.43 -4.86 -28.68
CA MET A 1 -48.06 -5.34 -28.94
C MET A 1 -47.14 -4.15 -28.64
N ALA A 2 -46.22 -4.13 -27.68
CA ALA A 2 -45.75 -5.08 -26.68
C ALA A 2 -45.33 -4.26 -25.44
N SER A 3 -45.54 -4.81 -24.24
CA SER A 3 -45.06 -4.25 -22.97
C SER A 3 -43.53 -4.25 -22.98
N VAL A 4 -42.93 -3.07 -22.75
CA VAL A 4 -41.51 -2.95 -22.45
C VAL A 4 -41.33 -3.56 -21.06
N SER A 5 -40.73 -4.75 -21.02
CA SER A 5 -40.32 -5.41 -19.79
C SER A 5 -39.03 -4.73 -19.32
N ASP A 6 -39.08 -4.03 -18.19
CA ASP A 6 -37.88 -3.59 -17.49
C ASP A 6 -36.97 -4.82 -17.25
N PRO A 7 -35.67 -4.75 -17.55
CA PRO A 7 -34.75 -5.77 -17.09
C PRO A 7 -34.73 -5.68 -15.57
N ILE A 8 -35.27 -6.72 -14.92
CA ILE A 8 -35.11 -6.93 -13.48
C ILE A 8 -33.60 -6.93 -13.24
N VAL A 9 -33.11 -5.85 -12.64
CA VAL A 9 -31.78 -5.83 -12.03
C VAL A 9 -31.85 -6.88 -10.93
N GLU A 10 -31.33 -8.06 -11.22
CA GLU A 10 -31.18 -9.13 -10.26
C GLU A 10 -30.21 -8.61 -9.20
N GLU A 11 -30.77 -8.09 -8.11
CA GLU A 11 -30.03 -7.56 -6.97
C GLU A 11 -29.20 -8.71 -6.40
N ALA A 12 -27.88 -8.66 -6.65
CA ALA A 12 -26.96 -9.67 -6.15
C ALA A 12 -27.19 -9.83 -4.64
N PRO A 13 -27.33 -11.06 -4.12
CA PRO A 13 -27.64 -11.28 -2.72
C PRO A 13 -26.63 -10.54 -1.83
N ALA A 14 -27.15 -9.69 -0.94
CA ALA A 14 -26.34 -8.91 -0.02
C ALA A 14 -25.33 -9.83 0.68
N ALA A 15 -24.05 -9.56 0.47
CA ALA A 15 -22.97 -10.28 1.14
C ALA A 15 -23.24 -10.25 2.64
N GLN A 16 -23.42 -11.43 3.24
CA GLN A 16 -23.67 -11.53 4.68
C GLN A 16 -22.48 -10.93 5.43
N GLY A 17 -22.66 -9.71 5.92
CA GLY A 17 -21.65 -8.99 6.69
C GLY A 17 -21.25 -9.75 7.95
N LEU A 18 -20.05 -9.45 8.46
CA LEU A 18 -19.60 -9.97 9.76
C LEU A 18 -20.65 -9.68 10.84
N THR A 19 -20.91 -10.65 11.72
CA THR A 19 -21.74 -10.40 12.90
C THR A 19 -21.07 -9.34 13.78
N PRO A 20 -21.83 -8.53 14.54
CA PRO A 20 -21.26 -7.49 15.40
C PRO A 20 -20.15 -7.99 16.34
N ALA A 21 -20.30 -9.20 16.89
CA ALA A 21 -19.29 -9.83 17.75
C ALA A 21 -17.99 -10.17 17.00
N LYS A 22 -18.08 -10.70 15.77
CA LYS A 22 -16.90 -10.98 14.94
C LYS A 22 -16.22 -9.68 14.48
N GLY A 23 -17.01 -8.67 14.11
CA GLY A 23 -16.51 -7.34 13.78
C GLY A 23 -15.75 -6.71 14.96
N PHE A 24 -16.28 -6.81 16.18
CA PHE A 24 -15.61 -6.33 17.38
C PHE A 24 -14.30 -7.07 17.65
N ALA A 25 -14.26 -8.40 17.50
CA ALA A 25 -13.03 -9.17 17.67
C ALA A 25 -11.95 -8.77 16.65
N VAL A 26 -12.33 -8.55 15.39
CA VAL A 26 -11.41 -8.03 14.35
C VAL A 26 -10.89 -6.65 14.73
N LEU A 27 -11.77 -5.76 15.21
CA LEU A 27 -11.38 -4.42 15.65
C LEU A 27 -10.34 -4.45 16.78
N ILE A 28 -10.52 -5.31 17.79
CA ILE A 28 -9.53 -5.48 18.86
C ILE A 28 -8.18 -5.94 18.29
N GLY A 29 -8.18 -6.89 17.35
CA GLY A 29 -6.98 -7.32 16.64
C GLY A 29 -6.30 -6.18 15.90
N VAL A 30 -7.06 -5.33 15.19
CA VAL A 30 -6.54 -4.14 14.50
C VAL A 30 -5.96 -3.13 15.49
N ILE A 31 -6.63 -2.86 16.61
CA ILE A 31 -6.13 -1.93 17.65
C ILE A 31 -4.78 -2.41 18.18
N VAL A 32 -4.65 -3.70 18.51
CA VAL A 32 -3.38 -4.28 18.97
C VAL A 32 -2.32 -4.17 17.88
N ALA A 33 -2.67 -4.48 16.62
CA ALA A 33 -1.74 -4.42 15.50
C ALA A 33 -1.22 -3.00 15.25
N VAL A 34 -2.10 -2.00 15.31
CA VAL A 34 -1.77 -0.57 15.16
C VAL A 34 -0.91 -0.10 16.33
N ALA A 35 -1.30 -0.40 17.56
CA ALA A 35 -0.54 -0.02 18.75
C ALA A 35 0.88 -0.59 18.74
N ALA A 36 1.04 -1.85 18.32
CA ALA A 36 2.35 -2.47 18.17
C ALA A 36 3.19 -1.82 17.06
N LEU A 37 2.59 -1.47 15.91
CA LEU A 37 3.32 -0.74 14.86
C LEU A 37 3.75 0.67 15.33
N ILE A 38 2.91 1.36 16.10
CA ILE A 38 3.27 2.65 16.74
C ILE A 38 4.43 2.44 17.71
N GLY A 39 4.35 1.42 18.57
CA GLY A 39 5.42 1.09 19.50
C GLY A 39 6.76 0.81 18.80
N ILE A 40 6.75 0.04 17.70
CA ILE A 40 7.92 -0.18 16.85
C ILE A 40 8.42 1.15 16.26
N GLY A 41 7.51 1.98 15.76
CA GLY A 41 7.83 3.28 15.20
C GLY A 41 8.52 4.21 16.20
N VAL A 42 8.03 4.27 17.43
CA VAL A 42 8.66 5.03 18.52
C VAL A 42 10.03 4.44 18.89
N ALA A 43 10.12 3.12 19.02
CA ALA A 43 11.37 2.45 19.40
C ALA A 43 12.48 2.58 18.34
N LEU A 44 12.12 2.71 17.07
CA LEU A 44 13.04 2.90 15.94
C LEU A 44 13.16 4.36 15.49
N GLU A 45 12.54 5.30 16.23
CA GLU A 45 12.54 6.75 15.92
C GLU A 45 12.10 7.06 14.47
N LEU A 46 11.07 6.36 13.99
CA LEU A 46 10.56 6.52 12.63
C LEU A 46 9.81 7.86 12.47
N SER A 47 10.48 8.85 11.88
CA SER A 47 9.86 10.15 11.57
C SER A 47 8.76 10.09 10.51
N ALA A 48 8.72 9.03 9.71
CA ALA A 48 7.75 8.83 8.63
C ALA A 48 6.83 7.63 8.85
N LEU A 49 6.42 7.35 10.10
CA LEU A 49 5.57 6.20 10.42
C LEU A 49 4.29 6.13 9.56
N TYR A 50 3.75 7.29 9.14
CA TYR A 50 2.62 7.37 8.22
C TYR A 50 2.85 6.64 6.89
N ALA A 51 4.09 6.60 6.37
CA ALA A 51 4.41 5.86 5.15
C ALA A 51 4.29 4.34 5.37
N GLY A 52 4.65 3.87 6.56
CA GLY A 52 4.40 2.50 6.99
C GLY A 52 2.91 2.17 7.09
N PHE A 53 2.10 3.07 7.67
CA PHE A 53 0.65 2.92 7.70
C PHE A 53 0.01 2.99 6.31
N LEU A 54 0.54 3.80 5.41
CA LEU A 54 0.08 3.86 4.03
C LEU A 54 0.31 2.54 3.31
N PHE A 55 1.48 1.92 3.51
CA PHE A 55 1.76 0.57 3.02
C PHE A 55 0.79 -0.45 3.63
N ALA A 56 0.56 -0.36 4.95
CA ALA A 56 -0.39 -1.20 5.65
C ALA A 56 -1.78 -1.12 5.03
N LEU A 57 -2.29 0.10 4.84
CA LEU A 57 -3.59 0.37 4.26
C LEU A 57 -3.67 -0.17 2.82
N TYR A 58 -2.64 0.07 2.01
CA TYR A 58 -2.59 -0.41 0.64
C TYR A 58 -2.63 -1.95 0.60
N TRP A 59 -1.70 -2.63 1.27
CA TRP A 59 -1.60 -4.07 1.15
C TRP A 59 -2.73 -4.81 1.89
N THR A 60 -3.09 -4.40 3.10
CA THR A 60 -4.15 -5.08 3.87
C THR A 60 -5.54 -4.66 3.45
N GLY A 61 -5.76 -3.38 3.13
CA GLY A 61 -7.07 -2.83 2.78
C GLY A 61 -7.42 -2.99 1.31
N LEU A 62 -6.51 -2.68 0.39
CA LEU A 62 -6.79 -2.75 -1.05
C LEU A 62 -6.42 -4.12 -1.63
N CYS A 63 -5.27 -4.68 -1.24
CA CYS A 63 -4.85 -6.02 -1.69
C CYS A 63 -5.37 -7.15 -0.78
N HIS A 64 -6.21 -6.85 0.22
CA HIS A 64 -6.82 -7.84 1.11
C HIS A 64 -5.81 -8.77 1.80
N ALA A 65 -4.61 -8.26 2.09
CA ALA A 65 -3.48 -9.00 2.65
C ALA A 65 -3.07 -10.23 1.80
N ASP A 66 -3.27 -10.18 0.48
CA ASP A 66 -2.82 -11.22 -0.44
C ASP A 66 -1.29 -11.24 -0.54
N PHE A 67 -0.68 -12.34 -0.13
CA PHE A 67 0.76 -12.54 -0.19
C PHE A 67 1.32 -12.55 -1.62
N LYS A 68 0.51 -12.86 -2.64
CA LYS A 68 0.95 -12.72 -4.04
C LYS A 68 1.21 -11.26 -4.41
N GLN A 69 0.49 -10.33 -3.78
CA GLN A 69 0.64 -8.89 -3.99
C GLN A 69 1.62 -8.25 -3.01
N PHE A 70 2.12 -8.96 -1.99
CA PHE A 70 3.02 -8.39 -0.99
C PHE A 70 4.33 -7.88 -1.60
N VAL A 71 5.02 -8.71 -2.40
CA VAL A 71 6.28 -8.32 -3.05
C VAL A 71 6.06 -7.21 -4.08
N PRO A 72 5.07 -7.32 -5.01
CA PRO A 72 4.74 -6.21 -5.90
C PRO A 72 4.39 -4.90 -5.17
N ALA A 73 3.63 -4.97 -4.08
CA ALA A 73 3.29 -3.79 -3.28
C ALA A 73 4.55 -3.16 -2.69
N LEU A 74 5.43 -3.96 -2.07
CA LEU A 74 6.65 -3.46 -1.44
C LEU A 74 7.60 -2.86 -2.47
N VAL A 75 7.88 -3.58 -3.56
CA VAL A 75 8.78 -3.13 -4.63
C VAL A 75 8.19 -1.88 -5.32
N GLY A 76 6.88 -1.87 -5.57
CA GLY A 76 6.18 -0.72 -6.11
C GLY A 76 6.29 0.50 -5.21
N SER A 77 5.99 0.37 -3.92
CA SER A 77 6.11 1.46 -2.95
C SER A 77 7.51 2.07 -2.92
N LEU A 78 8.54 1.22 -2.87
CA LEU A 78 9.94 1.67 -2.88
C LEU A 78 10.34 2.30 -4.22
N GLY A 79 9.87 1.74 -5.34
CA GLY A 79 10.06 2.29 -6.67
C GLY A 79 9.44 3.68 -6.82
N GLY A 80 8.22 3.87 -6.29
CA GLY A 80 7.51 5.15 -6.30
C GLY A 80 8.27 6.22 -5.51
N LEU A 81 8.76 5.88 -4.31
CA LEU A 81 9.64 6.77 -3.53
C LEU A 81 10.97 7.06 -4.24
N GLY A 82 11.53 6.07 -4.93
CA GLY A 82 12.74 6.25 -5.74
C GLY A 82 12.53 7.25 -6.89
N LEU A 83 11.40 7.17 -7.59
CA LEU A 83 11.07 8.15 -8.62
C LEU A 83 10.72 9.53 -8.03
N ALA A 84 10.08 9.59 -6.85
CA ALA A 84 9.87 10.84 -6.13
C ALA A 84 11.20 11.51 -5.75
N TYR A 85 12.20 10.72 -5.35
CA TYR A 85 13.56 11.22 -5.17
C TYR A 85 14.14 11.75 -6.49
N GLY A 86 13.95 11.02 -7.60
CA GLY A 86 14.33 11.48 -8.94
C GLY A 86 13.71 12.83 -9.31
N LEU A 87 12.43 13.06 -8.98
CA LEU A 87 11.74 14.33 -9.22
C LEU A 87 12.37 15.53 -8.48
N SER A 88 12.97 15.29 -7.31
CA SER A 88 13.66 16.35 -6.54
C SER A 88 15.14 16.48 -6.90
N ALA A 89 15.83 15.37 -7.14
CA ALA A 89 17.27 15.35 -7.37
C ALA A 89 17.68 15.71 -8.81
N LEU A 90 16.94 15.25 -9.82
CA LEU A 90 17.30 15.46 -11.23
C LEU A 90 17.30 16.95 -11.63
N PRO A 91 16.29 17.76 -11.29
CA PRO A 91 16.29 19.19 -11.64
C PRO A 91 17.46 19.95 -10.98
N VAL A 92 17.84 19.56 -9.76
CA VAL A 92 18.97 20.16 -9.05
C VAL A 92 20.29 19.82 -9.74
N ALA A 93 20.45 18.58 -10.21
CA ALA A 93 21.69 18.12 -10.84
C ALA A 93 21.87 18.59 -12.30
N LEU A 94 20.77 18.67 -13.06
CA LEU A 94 20.81 18.87 -14.53
C LEU A 94 20.03 20.11 -15.00
N GLY A 95 19.49 20.92 -14.09
CA GLY A 95 18.67 22.08 -14.41
C GLY A 95 17.40 21.70 -15.19
N GLY A 96 17.08 22.47 -16.23
CA GLY A 96 15.89 22.23 -17.07
C GLY A 96 15.85 20.86 -17.74
N ALA A 97 17.02 20.31 -18.13
CA ALA A 97 17.10 18.95 -18.68
C ALA A 97 16.72 17.89 -17.66
N GLY A 98 17.06 18.11 -16.38
CA GLY A 98 16.67 17.25 -15.27
C GLY A 98 15.18 17.23 -15.04
N MET A 99 14.52 18.39 -15.12
CA MET A 99 13.06 18.48 -15.06
C MET A 99 12.39 17.71 -16.21
N ALA A 100 12.88 17.88 -17.44
CA ALA A 100 12.36 17.17 -18.60
C ALA A 100 12.52 15.64 -18.46
N LEU A 101 13.69 15.18 -17.99
CA LEU A 101 13.95 13.77 -17.73
C LEU A 101 13.04 13.22 -16.62
N ALA A 102 12.87 13.95 -15.52
CA ALA A 102 12.01 13.55 -14.42
C ALA A 102 10.54 13.38 -14.87
N LEU A 103 10.03 14.33 -15.66
CA LEU A 103 8.70 14.24 -16.28
C LEU A 103 8.58 13.05 -17.24
N ALA A 104 9.60 12.83 -18.08
CA ALA A 104 9.61 11.69 -19.00
C ALA A 104 9.57 10.34 -18.25
N LEU A 105 10.29 10.21 -17.13
CA LEU A 105 10.25 9.01 -16.29
C LEU A 105 8.87 8.78 -15.66
N VAL A 106 8.19 9.83 -15.19
CA VAL A 106 6.81 9.73 -14.68
C VAL A 106 5.85 9.29 -15.79
N LEU A 107 5.93 9.90 -16.97
CA LEU A 107 5.09 9.52 -18.12
C LEU A 107 5.36 8.09 -18.56
N LEU A 108 6.62 7.66 -18.56
CA LEU A 108 7.01 6.28 -18.88
C LEU A 108 6.46 5.29 -17.84
N ALA A 109 6.50 5.63 -16.55
CA ALA A 109 5.91 4.81 -15.50
C ALA A 109 4.39 4.69 -15.69
N ILE A 110 3.68 5.79 -15.95
CA ILE A 110 2.24 5.78 -16.23
C ILE A 110 1.94 4.91 -17.46
N TYR A 111 2.71 5.06 -18.53
CA TYR A 111 2.55 4.24 -19.74
C TYR A 111 2.78 2.75 -19.46
N ALA A 112 3.82 2.42 -18.68
CA ALA A 112 4.10 1.05 -18.26
C ALA A 112 2.95 0.46 -17.41
N ILE A 113 2.28 1.26 -16.56
CA ILE A 113 1.07 0.81 -15.85
C ILE A 113 -0.05 0.47 -16.83
N ILE A 114 -0.34 1.37 -17.79
CA ILE A 114 -1.40 1.17 -18.79
C ILE A 114 -1.14 -0.09 -19.62
N MET A 115 0.12 -0.30 -20.02
CA MET A 115 0.53 -1.46 -20.81
C MET A 115 0.73 -2.74 -19.99
N GLY A 116 0.66 -2.67 -18.65
CA GLY A 116 0.91 -3.81 -17.77
C GLY A 116 2.38 -4.28 -17.78
N TRP A 117 3.32 -3.38 -18.07
CA TRP A 117 4.75 -3.69 -18.12
C TRP A 117 5.37 -3.68 -16.72
N VAL A 118 6.24 -4.66 -16.46
CA VAL A 118 6.98 -4.81 -15.19
C VAL A 118 6.07 -4.60 -13.95
N PRO A 119 4.94 -5.34 -13.83
CA PRO A 119 3.92 -5.09 -12.81
C PRO A 119 4.41 -5.29 -11.37
N VAL A 120 5.57 -5.92 -11.19
CA VAL A 120 6.25 -6.03 -9.88
C VAL A 120 6.77 -4.67 -9.41
N LEU A 121 7.27 -3.82 -10.32
CA LEU A 121 7.81 -2.51 -10.00
C LEU A 121 6.81 -1.38 -10.25
N VAL A 122 6.10 -1.43 -11.37
CA VAL A 122 5.26 -0.34 -11.85
C VAL A 122 3.79 -0.76 -11.69
N ASN A 123 3.21 -0.38 -10.55
CA ASN A 123 1.85 -0.77 -10.15
C ASN A 123 1.16 0.34 -9.32
N ASN A 124 -0.03 0.06 -8.79
CA ASN A 124 -0.78 1.06 -8.02
C ASN A 124 -0.05 1.52 -6.74
N ALA A 125 0.78 0.65 -6.12
CA ALA A 125 1.62 1.06 -4.98
C ALA A 125 2.69 2.06 -5.42
N PHE A 126 3.30 1.85 -6.59
CA PHE A 126 4.24 2.79 -7.18
C PHE A 126 3.65 4.17 -7.35
N MET A 127 2.45 4.28 -7.93
CA MET A 127 1.79 5.58 -8.12
C MET A 127 1.40 6.22 -6.78
N LEU A 128 0.92 5.43 -5.83
CA LEU A 128 0.55 5.92 -4.52
C LEU A 128 1.74 6.55 -3.80
N PHE A 129 2.87 5.86 -3.78
CA PHE A 129 4.08 6.33 -3.10
C PHE A 129 4.84 7.40 -3.87
N LEU A 130 4.78 7.40 -5.21
CA LEU A 130 5.23 8.53 -6.02
C LEU A 130 4.43 9.79 -5.67
N THR A 131 3.10 9.67 -5.60
CA THR A 131 2.22 10.81 -5.29
C THR A 131 2.54 11.34 -3.90
N VAL A 132 2.54 10.49 -2.88
CA VAL A 132 2.81 10.91 -1.49
C VAL A 132 4.23 11.42 -1.32
N GLY A 133 5.23 10.74 -1.88
CA GLY A 133 6.63 11.17 -1.83
C GLY A 133 6.93 12.44 -2.63
N SER A 134 6.04 12.86 -3.53
CA SER A 134 6.19 14.12 -4.27
C SER A 134 5.64 15.34 -3.52
N ILE A 135 4.97 15.15 -2.37
CA ILE A 135 4.35 16.23 -1.60
C ILE A 135 5.45 17.04 -0.87
N PRO A 136 5.68 18.32 -1.21
CA PRO A 136 6.81 19.08 -0.66
C PRO A 136 6.74 19.30 0.85
N VAL A 137 5.55 19.54 1.41
CA VAL A 137 5.38 19.82 2.85
C VAL A 137 5.78 18.62 3.73
N LEU A 138 5.77 17.40 3.20
CA LEU A 138 6.22 16.23 3.95
C LEU A 138 7.75 16.19 4.12
N HIS A 139 8.50 16.87 3.26
CA HIS A 139 9.97 16.87 3.30
C HIS A 139 10.55 17.85 4.32
N GLU A 140 9.72 18.69 4.95
CA GLU A 140 10.16 19.61 6.00
C GLU A 140 10.48 18.88 7.31
N GLN A 141 9.78 17.78 7.57
CA GLN A 141 9.85 17.03 8.84
C GLN A 141 10.49 15.65 8.68
N THR A 142 10.58 15.14 7.44
CA THR A 142 11.13 13.81 7.18
C THR A 142 11.82 13.75 5.81
N THR A 143 12.48 12.63 5.53
CA THR A 143 13.15 12.38 4.25
C THR A 143 12.50 11.21 3.53
N LEU A 144 12.64 11.17 2.20
CA LEU A 144 12.20 10.02 1.40
C LEU A 144 12.87 8.71 1.85
N GLY A 145 14.11 8.77 2.35
CA GLY A 145 14.80 7.62 2.94
C GLY A 145 14.11 7.14 4.21
N ALA A 146 13.68 8.05 5.09
CA ALA A 146 12.92 7.69 6.29
C ALA A 146 11.54 7.12 5.93
N MET A 147 10.88 7.63 4.89
CA MET A 147 9.64 7.05 4.36
C MET A 147 9.86 5.62 3.85
N ALA A 148 10.91 5.39 3.07
CA ALA A 148 11.27 4.07 2.57
C ALA A 148 11.56 3.09 3.70
N TRP A 149 12.29 3.54 4.73
CA TRP A 149 12.57 2.73 5.91
C TRP A 149 11.30 2.37 6.68
N ALA A 150 10.38 3.32 6.88
CA ALA A 150 9.10 3.07 7.52
C ALA A 150 8.24 2.05 6.74
N VAL A 151 8.28 2.10 5.40
CA VAL A 151 7.62 1.09 4.53
C VAL A 151 8.20 -0.29 4.76
N VAL A 152 9.53 -0.43 4.76
CA VAL A 152 10.20 -1.72 4.98
C VAL A 152 9.85 -2.29 6.36
N VAL A 153 9.93 -1.47 7.41
CA VAL A 153 9.57 -1.88 8.78
C VAL A 153 8.12 -2.35 8.85
N ALA A 154 7.19 -1.57 8.29
CA ALA A 154 5.77 -1.96 8.26
C ALA A 154 5.54 -3.23 7.45
N ALA A 155 6.21 -3.40 6.31
CA ALA A 155 6.10 -4.60 5.49
C ALA A 155 6.57 -5.86 6.24
N VAL A 156 7.74 -5.79 6.91
CA VAL A 156 8.25 -6.89 7.72
C VAL A 156 7.29 -7.22 8.86
N TYR A 157 6.84 -6.21 9.60
CA TYR A 157 5.92 -6.38 10.72
C TYR A 157 4.59 -7.03 10.28
N LEU A 158 3.94 -6.47 9.25
CA LEU A 158 2.64 -6.95 8.78
C LEU A 158 2.74 -8.31 8.10
N GLY A 159 3.79 -8.54 7.31
CA GLY A 159 4.06 -9.85 6.72
C GLY A 159 4.18 -10.93 7.78
N ALA A 160 4.92 -10.64 8.87
CA ALA A 160 5.04 -11.54 10.02
C ALA A 160 3.71 -11.73 10.75
N LEU A 161 2.98 -10.65 11.01
CA LEU A 161 1.69 -10.67 11.72
C LEU A 161 0.64 -11.52 10.98
N VAL A 162 0.46 -11.30 9.67
CA VAL A 162 -0.51 -12.06 8.87
C VAL A 162 -0.09 -13.53 8.75
N MET A 163 1.21 -13.80 8.59
CA MET A 163 1.71 -15.18 8.55
C MET A 163 1.44 -15.92 9.87
N LEU A 164 1.67 -15.26 11.02
CA LEU A 164 1.40 -15.82 12.33
C LEU A 164 -0.11 -16.04 12.53
N GLY A 165 -0.94 -15.07 12.14
CA GLY A 165 -2.40 -15.19 12.18
C GLY A 165 -2.91 -16.39 11.38
N LYS A 166 -2.42 -16.60 10.15
CA LYS A 166 -2.77 -17.77 9.32
C LYS A 166 -2.35 -19.09 9.97
N LYS A 167 -1.15 -19.15 10.56
CA LYS A 167 -0.68 -20.35 11.27
C LYS A 167 -1.52 -20.67 12.51
N LEU A 168 -1.92 -19.66 13.28
CA LEU A 168 -2.77 -19.83 14.45
C LEU A 168 -4.19 -20.28 14.06
N ALA A 169 -4.77 -19.69 13.02
CA ALA A 169 -6.07 -20.09 12.50
C ALA A 169 -6.07 -21.55 11.99
N ALA A 170 -5.02 -21.95 11.26
CA ALA A 170 -4.88 -23.34 10.77
C ALA A 170 -4.76 -24.37 11.91
N ARG A 171 -4.22 -23.97 13.07
CA ARG A 171 -4.13 -24.82 14.27
C ARG A 171 -5.46 -24.98 15.02
N GLN A 172 -6.38 -24.03 14.84
CA GLN A 172 -7.69 -24.03 15.49
C GLN A 172 -8.76 -24.69 14.62
N ALA A 173 -8.46 -25.03 13.36
CA ALA A 173 -9.32 -25.84 12.52
C ALA A 173 -9.34 -27.28 13.08
N PRO A 174 -10.49 -27.81 13.52
CA PRO A 174 -10.58 -29.20 13.98
C PRO A 174 -10.20 -30.14 12.84
N ALA A 175 -9.41 -31.18 13.15
CA ALA A 175 -9.16 -32.28 12.23
C ALA A 175 -10.52 -32.94 11.90
N ALA A 176 -10.92 -32.86 10.63
CA ALA A 176 -12.07 -33.58 10.11
C ALA A 176 -11.80 -35.08 10.07
#